data_AF-A0A6M5JIF6-F1
#
_entry.id   AF-A0A6M5JIF6-F1
#
_cell.length_a   1.000
_cell.length_b   1.000
_cell.length_c   1.000
_cell.angle_alpha   90.00
_cell.angle_beta   90.00
_cell.angle_gamma   90.00
#
_symmetry.space_group_name_H-M   'P 1'
#
loop_
_entity.id
_entity.type
_entity.pdbx_description
1 polymer ?
#
loop_
_entity_poly.entity_id
_entity_poly.type
_entity_poly.pdbx_seq_one_letter_code
_entity_poly.pdbx_strand_id
1 'polypeptide(L)'
;MAMPAPERAGRAPPRAVLIAIVAVLLLAVAGGAFFWLRGGAAGEDAPAATVTDSTAYVDAPAMVVNMRSADGRTHFLKLRFVIVATSASQTDRITQRMPAIVDGLQSFLRELRPEDLSGSAAVFRVKEEMMIRTRAVLGAGSVSDILIQDLVEQ
;
A
#
# COMPACT_ATOMS: atom_id res chain seq x y z
N MET A 1 66.68 -35.55 44.24
CA MET A 1 66.18 -34.45 45.10
C MET A 1 66.53 -33.14 44.40
N ALA A 2 65.57 -32.51 43.73
CA ALA A 2 65.76 -31.22 43.06
C ALA A 2 64.58 -30.30 43.45
N MET A 3 64.93 -29.08 43.89
CA MET A 3 64.05 -28.05 44.45
C MET A 3 63.06 -27.47 43.43
N PRO A 4 61.92 -26.91 43.90
CA PRO A 4 61.01 -26.11 43.06
C PRO A 4 61.53 -24.68 42.85
N ALA A 5 61.21 -24.10 41.69
CA ALA A 5 61.50 -22.71 41.32
C ALA A 5 60.52 -21.71 41.98
N PRO A 6 60.91 -20.44 42.23
CA PRO A 6 60.06 -19.47 42.93
C PRO A 6 59.02 -18.81 42.01
N GLU A 7 57.78 -18.70 42.48
CA GLU A 7 56.73 -17.84 41.92
C GLU A 7 57.09 -16.36 42.07
N ARG A 8 56.96 -15.58 40.98
CA ARG A 8 57.12 -14.12 41.02
C ARG A 8 55.80 -13.46 41.44
N ALA A 9 55.80 -12.84 42.61
CA ALA A 9 54.72 -11.98 43.09
C ALA A 9 54.48 -10.78 42.15
N GLY A 10 53.20 -10.57 41.77
CA GLY A 10 52.78 -9.48 40.88
C GLY A 10 52.91 -8.10 41.53
N ARG A 11 53.59 -7.18 40.85
CA ARG A 11 53.75 -5.77 41.27
C ARG A 11 52.53 -4.97 40.82
N ALA A 12 51.83 -4.32 41.75
CA ALA A 12 50.71 -3.44 41.43
C ALA A 12 51.14 -2.29 40.50
N PRO A 13 50.30 -1.88 39.53
CA PRO A 13 50.67 -0.84 38.58
C PRO A 13 50.84 0.52 39.27
N PRO A 14 51.81 1.35 38.83
CA PRO A 14 52.06 2.65 39.43
C PRO A 14 50.84 3.57 39.26
N ARG A 15 50.61 4.48 40.22
CA ARG A 15 49.40 5.33 40.30
C ARG A 15 49.10 6.09 39.01
N ALA A 16 50.11 6.46 38.22
CA ALA A 16 49.96 7.11 36.92
C ALA A 16 49.26 6.21 35.87
N VAL A 17 49.53 4.90 35.89
CA VAL A 17 48.88 3.91 35.01
C VAL A 17 47.42 3.71 35.44
N LEU A 18 47.15 3.73 36.75
CA LEU A 18 45.78 3.65 37.25
C LEU A 18 44.95 4.88 36.83
N ILE A 19 45.53 6.08 36.90
CA ILE A 19 44.88 7.33 36.47
C ILE A 19 44.63 7.30 34.95
N ALA A 20 45.58 6.82 34.15
CA ALA A 20 45.41 6.69 32.71
C ALA A 20 44.29 5.70 32.36
N ILE A 21 44.20 4.56 33.05
CA ILE A 21 43.14 3.57 32.86
C ILE A 21 41.77 4.17 33.21
N VAL A 22 41.67 4.89 34.32
CA VAL A 22 40.40 5.55 34.73
C VAL A 22 40.00 6.64 33.73
N ALA A 23 40.95 7.43 33.23
CA ALA A 23 40.67 8.45 32.22
C ALA A 23 40.16 7.85 30.90
N VAL A 24 40.76 6.74 30.45
CA VAL A 24 40.32 6.03 29.24
C VAL A 24 38.93 5.41 29.44
N LEU A 25 38.65 4.84 30.62
CA LEU A 25 37.33 4.31 30.96
C LEU A 25 36.25 5.40 30.97
N LEU A 26 36.55 6.57 31.56
CA LEU A 26 35.62 7.70 31.59
C LEU A 26 35.34 8.25 30.19
N LEU A 27 36.36 8.33 29.32
CA LEU A 27 36.18 8.76 27.93
C LEU A 27 35.38 7.74 27.11
N ALA A 28 35.56 6.44 27.34
CA ALA A 28 34.79 5.40 26.66
C ALA A 28 33.31 5.42 27.06
N VAL A 29 33.01 5.63 28.35
CA VAL A 29 31.63 5.74 28.85
C VAL A 29 30.97 7.03 28.33
N ALA A 30 31.68 8.16 28.36
CA ALA A 30 31.17 9.42 27.82
C ALA A 30 30.92 9.34 26.30
N GLY A 31 31.82 8.69 25.55
CA GLY A 31 31.65 8.45 24.12
C GLY A 31 30.47 7.54 23.79
N GLY A 32 30.29 6.45 24.56
CA GLY A 32 29.16 5.54 24.39
C GLY A 32 27.80 6.19 24.71
N ALA A 33 27.73 6.97 25.78
CA ALA A 33 26.51 7.71 26.14
C ALA A 33 26.18 8.80 25.12
N PHE A 34 27.18 9.52 24.61
CA PHE A 34 27.00 10.52 23.56
C PHE A 34 26.52 9.88 22.25
N PHE A 35 27.07 8.73 21.87
CA PHE A 35 26.62 7.98 20.69
C PHE A 35 25.19 7.45 20.83
N TRP A 36 24.82 6.97 22.02
CA TRP A 36 23.46 6.50 22.30
C TRP A 36 22.44 7.65 22.26
N LEU A 37 22.75 8.80 22.89
CA LEU A 37 21.88 9.98 22.86
C LEU A 37 21.75 10.60 21.45
N ARG A 38 22.76 10.46 20.58
CA ARG A 38 22.76 11.06 19.24
C ARG A 38 22.11 10.19 18.16
N GLY A 39 21.52 9.04 18.53
CA GLY A 39 20.79 8.20 17.58
C GLY A 39 21.54 6.94 17.14
N GLY A 40 22.11 6.21 18.10
CA GLY A 40 22.67 4.86 17.87
C GLY A 40 21.58 3.82 17.60
N ALA A 41 20.91 3.92 16.46
CA ALA A 41 20.16 2.84 15.82
C ALA A 41 20.85 2.52 14.49
N ALA A 42 22.03 1.90 14.57
CA ALA A 42 22.59 1.16 13.44
C ALA A 42 21.84 -0.17 13.35
N GLY A 43 20.62 -0.13 12.84
CA GLY A 43 19.99 -1.29 12.22
C GLY A 43 20.41 -1.28 10.76
N GLU A 44 20.94 -2.40 10.27
CA GLU A 44 21.21 -2.63 8.85
C GLU A 44 20.16 -1.97 7.93
N ASP A 45 20.58 -0.94 7.20
CA ASP A 45 19.99 -0.57 5.92
C ASP A 45 20.34 -1.68 4.90
N ALA A 46 19.79 -2.88 5.12
CA ALA A 46 19.35 -3.64 3.97
C ALA A 46 18.28 -2.75 3.32
N PRO A 47 18.36 -2.41 2.02
CA PRO A 47 17.16 -1.98 1.34
C PRO A 47 16.22 -3.18 1.44
N ALA A 48 15.33 -3.15 2.43
CA ALA A 48 14.06 -3.81 2.33
C ALA A 48 13.56 -3.33 0.99
N ALA A 49 13.60 -4.20 -0.01
CA ALA A 49 12.86 -4.01 -1.22
C ALA A 49 11.44 -3.79 -0.71
N THR A 50 11.05 -2.53 -0.63
CA THR A 50 9.66 -2.16 -0.57
C THR A 50 9.13 -2.74 -1.87
N VAL A 51 8.63 -3.97 -1.79
CA VAL A 51 7.58 -4.42 -2.66
C VAL A 51 6.44 -3.47 -2.33
N THR A 52 6.53 -2.26 -2.87
CA THR A 52 5.38 -1.40 -3.03
C THR A 52 4.51 -2.26 -3.93
N ASP A 53 3.54 -2.92 -3.33
CA ASP A 53 2.41 -3.49 -4.04
C ASP A 53 1.75 -2.29 -4.73
N SER A 54 2.30 -1.95 -5.90
CA SER A 54 2.00 -0.69 -6.55
C SER A 54 0.64 -0.89 -7.17
N THR A 55 -0.35 -0.40 -6.44
CA THR A 55 -1.70 -0.19 -6.95
C THR A 55 -1.59 0.46 -8.32
N ALA A 56 -2.16 -0.19 -9.33
CA ALA A 56 -2.14 0.29 -10.70
C ALA A 56 -3.55 0.69 -11.15
N TYR A 57 -3.62 1.63 -12.08
CA TYR A 57 -4.87 2.20 -12.56
C TYR A 57 -5.08 1.80 -14.01
N VAL A 58 -6.26 1.30 -14.33
CA VAL A 58 -6.64 0.90 -15.69
C VAL A 58 -7.85 1.73 -16.10
N ASP A 59 -7.67 2.60 -17.08
CA ASP A 59 -8.77 3.38 -17.64
C ASP A 59 -9.77 2.47 -18.36
N ALA A 60 -11.05 2.65 -18.05
CA ALA A 60 -12.12 1.99 -18.76
C ALA A 60 -12.63 2.87 -19.93
N PRO A 61 -13.15 2.26 -21.01
CA PRO A 61 -13.81 3.00 -22.06
C PRO A 61 -14.98 3.82 -21.50
N ALA A 62 -15.16 5.04 -22.00
CA ALA A 62 -16.34 5.84 -21.68
C ALA A 62 -17.61 5.13 -22.16
N MET A 63 -18.64 5.11 -21.32
CA MET A 63 -19.89 4.43 -21.59
C MET A 63 -21.03 5.42 -21.70
N VAL A 64 -21.91 5.22 -22.68
CA VAL A 64 -23.22 5.88 -22.76
C VAL A 64 -24.26 4.78 -22.85
N VAL A 65 -25.20 4.74 -21.90
CA VAL A 65 -26.25 3.71 -21.85
C VAL A 65 -27.62 4.35 -21.65
N ASN A 66 -28.65 3.70 -22.17
CA ASN A 66 -30.03 4.09 -21.93
C ASN A 66 -30.45 3.53 -20.56
N MET A 67 -31.08 4.36 -19.75
CA MET A 67 -31.65 3.99 -18.46
C MET A 67 -33.13 3.60 -18.61
N ARG A 68 -33.67 2.92 -17.60
CA ARG A 68 -35.11 2.68 -17.50
C ARG A 68 -35.80 3.98 -17.13
N SER A 69 -36.91 4.27 -17.81
CA SER A 69 -37.83 5.32 -17.38
C SER A 69 -39.27 4.83 -17.39
N ALA A 70 -40.05 5.30 -16.42
CA ALA A 70 -41.47 5.03 -16.31
C ALA A 70 -42.33 6.01 -17.14
N ASP A 71 -41.79 7.18 -17.48
CA ASP A 71 -42.49 8.28 -18.15
C ASP A 71 -42.42 8.22 -19.69
N GLY A 72 -41.80 7.16 -20.24
CA GLY A 72 -41.62 6.98 -21.68
C GLY A 72 -40.51 7.85 -22.30
N ARG A 73 -39.84 8.70 -21.52
CA ARG A 73 -38.66 9.45 -21.98
C ARG A 73 -37.43 8.56 -21.92
N THR A 74 -36.51 8.74 -22.87
CA THR A 74 -35.21 8.07 -22.81
C THR A 74 -34.26 8.95 -22.01
N HIS A 75 -33.70 8.39 -20.95
CA HIS A 75 -32.64 9.00 -20.16
C HIS A 75 -31.33 8.31 -20.51
N PHE A 76 -30.27 9.08 -20.69
CA PHE A 76 -28.94 8.54 -20.98
C PHE A 76 -28.02 8.72 -19.78
N LEU A 77 -27.28 7.67 -19.44
CA LEU A 77 -26.19 7.74 -18.48
C LEU A 77 -24.86 7.77 -19.22
N LYS A 78 -24.11 8.86 -19.06
CA LYS A 78 -22.70 8.94 -19.42
C LYS A 78 -21.85 8.62 -18.20
N LEU A 79 -20.97 7.63 -18.34
CA LEU A 79 -20.08 7.16 -17.28
C LEU A 79 -18.62 7.12 -17.77
N ARG A 80 -17.71 7.69 -16.98
CA ARG A 80 -16.27 7.42 -17.07
C ARG A 80 -15.78 6.92 -15.72
N PHE A 81 -14.95 5.88 -15.74
CA PHE A 81 -14.41 5.30 -14.53
C PHE A 81 -13.05 4.66 -14.77
N VAL A 82 -12.33 4.44 -13.67
CA VAL A 82 -11.03 3.78 -13.63
C VAL A 82 -11.12 2.58 -12.71
N ILE A 83 -10.52 1.47 -13.13
CA ILE A 83 -10.41 0.27 -12.32
C ILE A 83 -9.06 0.32 -11.59
N VAL A 84 -9.10 0.19 -10.26
CA VAL A 84 -7.91 0.16 -9.42
C VAL A 84 -7.51 -1.29 -9.21
N ALA A 85 -6.44 -1.70 -9.88
CA ALA A 85 -5.84 -3.01 -9.73
C ALA A 85 -5.20 -3.13 -8.35
N THR A 86 -5.33 -4.30 -7.72
CA THR A 86 -4.66 -4.59 -6.45
C THR A 86 -3.14 -4.57 -6.58
N SER A 87 -2.62 -4.91 -7.77
CA SER A 87 -1.19 -4.83 -8.08
C SER A 87 -0.96 -4.61 -9.58
N ALA A 88 0.23 -4.14 -9.92
CA ALA A 88 0.64 -3.94 -11.31
C ALA A 88 0.56 -5.21 -12.18
N SER A 89 0.62 -6.42 -11.62
CA SER A 89 0.52 -7.67 -12.39
C SER A 89 -0.92 -8.00 -12.82
N GLN A 90 -1.94 -7.36 -12.22
CA GLN A 90 -3.34 -7.57 -12.60
C GLN A 90 -3.78 -6.72 -13.79
N THR A 91 -3.00 -5.71 -14.20
CA THR A 91 -3.37 -4.74 -15.25
C THR A 91 -3.64 -5.41 -16.59
N ASP A 92 -2.77 -6.33 -17.01
CA ASP A 92 -2.93 -7.09 -18.26
C ASP A 92 -4.21 -7.93 -18.24
N ARG A 93 -4.49 -8.58 -17.10
CA ARG A 93 -5.70 -9.38 -16.92
C ARG A 93 -6.96 -8.52 -16.99
N ILE A 94 -6.94 -7.35 -16.33
CA ILE A 94 -8.05 -6.38 -16.37
C ILE A 94 -8.26 -5.91 -17.81
N THR A 95 -7.19 -5.57 -18.51
CA THR A 95 -7.24 -5.09 -19.90
C THR A 95 -7.79 -6.16 -20.85
N GLN A 96 -7.30 -7.40 -20.75
CA GLN A 96 -7.78 -8.53 -21.55
C GLN A 96 -9.26 -8.86 -21.29
N ARG A 97 -9.73 -8.68 -20.05
CA ARG A 97 -11.11 -8.93 -19.64
C ARG A 97 -12.01 -7.70 -19.75
N MET A 98 -11.48 -6.55 -20.16
CA MET A 98 -12.22 -5.29 -20.27
C MET A 98 -13.53 -5.41 -21.06
N PRO A 99 -13.59 -6.12 -22.21
CA PRO A 99 -14.85 -6.30 -22.93
C PRO A 99 -15.95 -6.97 -22.09
N ALA A 100 -15.60 -7.99 -21.29
CA ALA A 100 -16.55 -8.69 -20.43
C ALA A 100 -16.95 -7.86 -19.20
N ILE A 101 -16.02 -7.04 -18.67
CA ILE A 101 -16.33 -6.08 -17.60
C ILE A 101 -17.35 -5.06 -18.11
N VAL A 102 -17.08 -4.46 -19.28
CA VAL A 102 -17.98 -3.47 -19.90
C VAL A 102 -19.35 -4.07 -20.16
N ASP A 103 -19.44 -5.28 -20.73
CA ASP A 103 -20.73 -5.96 -20.98
C ASP A 103 -21.55 -6.17 -19.68
N GLY A 104 -20.90 -6.66 -18.62
CA GLY A 104 -21.53 -6.84 -17.31
C GLY A 104 -22.03 -5.52 -16.71
N LEU A 105 -21.23 -4.46 -16.82
CA LEU A 105 -21.63 -3.13 -16.36
C LEU A 105 -22.73 -2.51 -17.23
N GLN A 106 -22.70 -2.67 -18.56
CA GLN A 106 -23.76 -2.16 -19.45
C GLN A 106 -25.13 -2.76 -19.14
N SER A 107 -25.15 -4.05 -18.79
CA SER A 107 -26.39 -4.76 -18.43
C SER A 107 -26.97 -4.25 -17.11
N PHE A 108 -26.13 -3.86 -16.15
CA PHE A 108 -26.55 -3.23 -14.90
C PHE A 108 -27.01 -1.80 -15.07
N LEU A 109 -26.18 -0.99 -15.72
CA LEU A 109 -26.41 0.44 -15.80
C LEU A 109 -27.70 0.77 -16.58
N ARG A 110 -28.10 -0.09 -17.53
CA ARG A 110 -29.38 0.05 -18.24
C ARG A 110 -30.61 -0.28 -17.40
N GLU A 111 -30.44 -0.95 -16.27
CA GLU A 111 -31.53 -1.27 -15.35
C GLU A 111 -31.82 -0.13 -14.37
N LEU A 112 -30.87 0.80 -14.22
CA LEU A 112 -30.99 1.97 -13.36
C LEU A 112 -32.09 2.91 -13.85
N ARG A 113 -32.70 3.60 -12.90
CA ARG A 113 -33.62 4.71 -13.10
C ARG A 113 -32.98 6.04 -12.65
N PRO A 114 -33.47 7.20 -13.10
CA PRO A 114 -32.97 8.51 -12.66
C PRO A 114 -32.88 8.66 -11.14
N GLU A 115 -33.90 8.20 -10.43
CA GLU A 115 -33.94 8.22 -8.97
C GLU A 115 -32.84 7.39 -8.29
N ASP A 116 -32.30 6.35 -8.95
CA ASP A 116 -31.22 5.52 -8.43
C ASP A 116 -29.85 6.23 -8.47
N LEU A 117 -29.76 7.36 -9.20
CA LEU A 117 -28.55 8.19 -9.31
C LEU A 117 -28.65 9.47 -8.46
N SER A 118 -29.79 9.72 -7.83
CA SER A 118 -30.04 10.97 -7.11
C SER A 118 -29.34 11.01 -5.75
N GLY A 119 -28.32 11.86 -5.64
CA GLY A 119 -27.58 12.13 -4.41
C GLY A 119 -26.34 11.26 -4.21
N SER A 120 -25.50 11.63 -3.25
CA SER A 120 -24.17 11.00 -3.05
C SER A 120 -24.24 9.55 -2.59
N ALA A 121 -25.22 9.20 -1.75
CA ALA A 121 -25.42 7.83 -1.26
C ALA A 121 -25.82 6.86 -2.39
N ALA A 122 -26.58 7.35 -3.37
CA ALA A 122 -26.96 6.59 -4.57
C ALA A 122 -25.73 6.22 -5.41
N VAL A 123 -24.86 7.19 -5.69
CA VAL A 123 -23.61 6.97 -6.44
C VAL A 123 -22.70 5.95 -5.76
N PHE A 124 -22.63 5.96 -4.42
CA PHE A 124 -21.86 4.97 -3.67
C PHE A 124 -22.39 3.54 -3.88
N ARG A 125 -23.72 3.35 -3.84
CA ARG A 125 -24.34 2.04 -4.11
C ARG A 125 -24.08 1.57 -5.54
N VAL A 126 -24.17 2.47 -6.52
CA VAL A 126 -23.83 2.16 -7.92
C VAL A 126 -22.38 1.68 -8.02
N LYS A 127 -21.45 2.37 -7.36
CA LYS A 127 -20.03 1.97 -7.30
C LYS A 127 -19.86 0.57 -6.68
N GLU A 128 -20.56 0.25 -5.60
CA GLU A 128 -20.51 -1.09 -4.99
C GLU A 128 -21.01 -2.17 -5.96
N GLU A 129 -22.12 -1.93 -6.63
CA GLU A 129 -22.69 -2.83 -7.64
C GLU A 129 -21.79 -3.01 -8.87
N MET A 130 -21.09 -1.95 -9.29
CA MET A 130 -20.06 -2.02 -10.32
C MET A 130 -18.86 -2.87 -9.86
N MET A 131 -18.44 -2.73 -8.60
CA MET A 131 -17.37 -3.52 -8.00
C MET A 131 -17.72 -5.01 -7.95
N ILE A 132 -18.96 -5.34 -7.56
CA ILE A 132 -19.46 -6.72 -7.53
C ILE A 132 -19.35 -7.35 -8.93
N ARG A 133 -19.84 -6.67 -9.97
CA ARG A 133 -19.83 -7.17 -11.36
C ARG A 133 -18.43 -7.29 -11.92
N THR A 134 -17.57 -6.32 -11.63
CA THR A 134 -16.17 -6.35 -12.04
C THR A 134 -15.43 -7.53 -11.40
N ARG A 135 -15.65 -7.78 -10.11
CA ARG A 135 -15.09 -8.94 -9.39
C ARG A 135 -15.70 -10.27 -9.84
N ALA A 136 -16.95 -10.30 -10.30
CA ALA A 136 -17.52 -11.51 -10.89
C ALA A 136 -16.77 -11.95 -12.16
N VAL A 137 -16.27 -10.99 -12.95
CA VAL A 137 -15.47 -11.25 -14.16
C VAL A 137 -14.00 -11.57 -13.82
N LEU A 138 -13.41 -10.85 -12.87
CA LEU A 138 -11.99 -10.93 -12.56
C LEU A 138 -11.64 -11.84 -11.37
N GLY A 139 -12.62 -12.35 -10.65
CA GLY A 139 -12.40 -13.03 -9.37
C GLY A 139 -12.08 -12.06 -8.24
N ALA A 140 -12.21 -12.57 -7.01
CA ALA A 140 -11.89 -11.82 -5.80
C ALA A 140 -10.39 -11.48 -5.75
N GLY A 141 -10.05 -10.28 -5.27
CA GLY A 141 -8.66 -9.87 -5.05
C GLY A 141 -7.91 -9.30 -6.25
N SER A 142 -8.52 -9.22 -7.45
CA SER A 142 -7.90 -8.55 -8.61
C SER A 142 -8.08 -7.03 -8.64
N VAL A 143 -9.12 -6.52 -7.99
CA VAL A 143 -9.50 -5.11 -8.01
C VAL A 143 -9.77 -4.62 -6.59
N SER A 144 -9.07 -3.56 -6.20
CA SER A 144 -9.22 -2.91 -4.90
C SER A 144 -10.38 -1.92 -4.91
N ASP A 145 -10.54 -1.15 -6.01
CA ASP A 145 -11.57 -0.12 -6.10
C ASP A 145 -11.98 0.21 -7.55
N ILE A 146 -13.08 0.96 -7.70
CA ILE A 146 -13.51 1.63 -8.93
C ILE A 146 -13.65 3.12 -8.64
N LEU A 147 -12.99 3.95 -9.45
CA LEU A 147 -13.05 5.40 -9.33
C LEU A 147 -13.97 5.96 -10.40
N ILE A 148 -15.09 6.56 -10.00
CA ILE A 148 -15.99 7.26 -10.91
C ILE A 148 -15.38 8.63 -11.21
N GLN A 149 -15.08 8.91 -12.48
CA GLN A 149 -14.56 10.20 -12.93
C GLN A 149 -15.69 11.14 -13.33
N ASP A 150 -16.63 10.63 -14.14
CA ASP A 150 -17.84 11.35 -14.55
C ASP A 150 -19.04 10.42 -14.42
N LEU A 151 -20.14 10.94 -13.91
CA LEU A 151 -21.46 10.31 -13.91
C LEU A 151 -22.50 11.40 -14.19
N VAL A 152 -23.08 11.38 -15.38
CA VAL A 152 -23.98 12.43 -15.86
C VAL A 152 -25.21 11.80 -16.50
N GLU A 153 -26.39 12.19 -16.02
CA GLU A 153 -27.67 11.90 -16.64
C GLU A 153 -27.98 12.97 -17.71
N GLN A 154 -28.42 12.55 -18.90
CA GLN A 154 -28.79 13.42 -20.03
C GLN A 154 -30.18 13.11 -20.57
#